data_AF-V9Z6X7-F1
#
_entry.id   AF-V9Z6X7-F1
#
_cell.length_a   1.000
_cell.length_b   1.000
_cell.length_c   1.000
_cell.angle_alpha   90.00
_cell.angle_beta   90.00
_cell.angle_gamma   90.00
#
_symmetry.space_group_name_H-M   'P 1'
#
loop_
_entity.id
_entity.type
_entity.pdbx_description
1 polymer ?
#
loop_
_entity_poly.entity_id
_entity_poly.type
_entity_poly.pdbx_seq_one_letter_code
_entity_poly.pdbx_strand_id
1 'polypeptide(L)'
;MRRAFPEISGRGLAALGTELPALAAIRVALTGGRSGKFHVPHPDLRRFSSDACRFAKPAAEASTHPLVEVFAQICKKCDIVLPKAPDALWRAAAFAAQRQDQLDRCRTDREPQTWLGYARHAARWAPGDDEQFRRWLDAARTDSTLAADAAVLADAWQQLAARFRGFLEEYAAQCPEVEAYNGARDAVRRCADTDQRRELDQIGAAVGNVSRRRARMYEPEPCLDVWTLVCGVWLAARSRGRGAEQSADLARAAVADELKGARVRDVTWLPVPPRTPSDRHADPAAWADAELALWWPQAVTAACTRLEEEFEAESAAMSARLLLVRDWPLTGTRDTPVAYLAASPVLGPVVPYGHREVDDYVSWSGGDTAGPSYAAVVAAPAHLVAKLEREQAAQPSHYEPRFTAGGPVTGGAADQAAAEALLRQAFPFLPGDGDREPSTPTDEVLEQRRARRAADRPWRDGAGEERTYRIASALRDGYGCWIPDSPQALAELEEMAPWLRWSALRLDVLCGRDAEQHSWATLFGTLEAVDSAGIALNPGGRHLPLHVPVHRIVALTGAPHWERSQQTPALWQPYQLLPTPPTGPGSEPGRLRVVPGSAGAR
;
A
#
# COMPACT_ATOMS: atom_id res chain seq x y z
N MET A 1 -8.69 18.07 -9.88
CA MET A 1 -8.82 17.30 -11.15
C MET A 1 -7.44 17.01 -11.69
N ARG A 2 -6.97 15.75 -11.57
CA ARG A 2 -5.74 15.27 -12.21
C ARG A 2 -6.07 14.91 -13.67
N ARG A 3 -5.15 15.15 -14.62
CA ARG A 3 -5.26 14.61 -15.98
C ARG A 3 -5.20 13.08 -15.90
N ALA A 4 -6.01 12.37 -16.69
CA ALA A 4 -5.93 10.91 -16.80
C ALA A 4 -4.71 10.44 -17.63
N PHE A 5 -4.18 11.31 -18.49
CA PHE A 5 -3.02 11.05 -19.34
C PHE A 5 -1.72 11.54 -18.66
N PRO A 6 -0.69 10.68 -18.50
CA PRO A 6 0.48 11.00 -17.69
C PRO A 6 1.40 12.02 -18.38
N GLU A 7 1.97 12.91 -17.57
CA GLU A 7 2.96 13.89 -18.02
C GLU A 7 4.36 13.28 -17.97
N ILE A 8 5.15 13.48 -19.04
CA ILE A 8 6.58 13.19 -19.03
C ILE A 8 7.30 14.48 -18.63
N SER A 9 8.00 14.48 -17.48
CA SER A 9 8.87 15.62 -17.14
C SER A 9 10.07 15.62 -18.09
N GLY A 10 10.34 16.74 -18.77
CA GLY A 10 11.52 16.85 -19.66
C GLY A 10 12.83 16.58 -18.91
N ARG A 11 12.89 16.94 -17.62
CA ARG A 11 14.00 16.59 -16.72
C ARG A 11 14.09 15.09 -16.45
N GLY A 12 12.99 14.42 -16.15
CA GLY A 12 12.97 12.99 -15.85
C GLY A 12 13.30 12.14 -17.08
N LEU A 13 12.81 12.52 -18.26
CA LEU A 13 13.17 11.86 -19.52
C LEU A 13 14.67 12.00 -19.84
N ALA A 14 15.23 13.22 -19.69
CA ALA A 14 16.67 13.44 -19.87
C ALA A 14 17.51 12.66 -18.83
N ALA A 15 17.02 12.53 -17.59
CA ALA A 15 17.69 11.79 -16.53
C ALA A 15 17.69 10.27 -16.72
N LEU A 16 16.81 9.71 -17.58
CA LEU A 16 16.90 8.31 -18.00
C LEU A 16 18.15 8.05 -18.86
N GLY A 17 18.73 9.08 -19.47
CA GLY A 17 19.96 8.96 -20.27
C GLY A 17 19.78 8.16 -21.55
N THR A 18 18.55 8.05 -22.06
CA THR A 18 18.22 7.31 -23.29
C THR A 18 17.60 8.21 -24.35
N GLU A 19 17.92 7.92 -25.61
CA GLU A 19 17.27 8.54 -26.75
C GLU A 19 16.09 7.66 -27.19
N LEU A 20 14.90 8.25 -27.26
CA LEU A 20 13.66 7.59 -27.68
C LEU A 20 13.08 8.32 -28.91
N PRO A 21 13.67 8.14 -30.11
CA PRO A 21 13.30 8.87 -31.31
C PRO A 21 11.86 8.60 -31.77
N ALA A 22 11.35 7.38 -31.62
CA ALA A 22 9.97 7.05 -32.00
C ALA A 22 8.95 7.69 -31.03
N LEU A 23 9.26 7.71 -29.73
CA LEU A 23 8.49 8.45 -28.72
C LEU A 23 8.46 9.94 -29.03
N ALA A 24 9.61 10.53 -29.38
CA ALA A 24 9.71 11.96 -29.75
C ALA A 24 8.91 12.29 -31.02
N ALA A 25 8.75 11.31 -31.92
CA ALA A 25 7.96 11.44 -33.14
C ALA A 25 6.43 11.28 -32.92
N ILE A 26 5.95 10.87 -31.74
CA ILE A 26 4.51 10.78 -31.45
C ILE A 26 3.88 12.15 -31.59
N ARG A 27 2.85 12.25 -32.44
CA ARG A 27 2.15 13.50 -32.71
C ARG A 27 0.71 13.46 -32.21
N VAL A 28 0.23 14.62 -31.80
CA VAL A 28 -1.15 14.84 -31.35
C VAL A 28 -1.80 15.95 -32.17
N ALA A 29 -3.06 15.74 -32.55
CA ALA A 29 -3.87 16.77 -33.20
C ALA A 29 -4.41 17.73 -32.13
N LEU A 30 -4.10 19.02 -32.28
CA LEU A 30 -4.47 20.06 -31.33
C LEU A 30 -5.04 21.28 -32.02
N THR A 31 -5.97 21.94 -31.33
CA THR A 31 -6.59 23.18 -31.76
C THR A 31 -6.09 24.33 -30.89
N GLY A 32 -5.79 25.48 -31.52
CA GLY A 32 -5.36 26.68 -30.82
C GLY A 32 -6.53 27.37 -30.11
N GLY A 33 -6.41 27.58 -28.80
CA GLY A 33 -7.37 28.37 -28.02
C GLY A 33 -6.98 29.85 -27.94
N ARG A 34 -7.97 30.73 -27.74
CA ARG A 34 -7.77 32.18 -27.52
C ARG A 34 -6.86 32.51 -26.31
N SER A 35 -6.61 31.55 -25.42
CA SER A 35 -5.86 31.73 -24.16
C SER A 35 -4.42 31.21 -24.21
N GLY A 36 -3.83 30.98 -25.38
CA GLY A 36 -2.44 30.51 -25.52
C GLY A 36 -2.19 29.06 -25.10
N LYS A 37 -3.24 28.26 -24.84
CA LYS A 37 -3.15 26.82 -24.58
C LYS A 37 -3.73 26.03 -25.74
N PHE A 38 -3.22 24.82 -25.94
CA PHE A 38 -3.74 23.86 -26.91
C PHE A 38 -4.91 23.07 -26.33
N HIS A 39 -5.87 22.73 -27.18
CA HIS A 39 -7.04 21.92 -26.83
C HIS A 39 -7.15 20.70 -27.74
N VAL A 40 -7.45 19.54 -27.18
CA VAL A 40 -7.73 18.32 -27.95
C VAL A 40 -9.10 18.49 -28.63
N PRO A 41 -9.21 18.28 -29.96
CA PRO A 41 -10.47 18.40 -30.67
C PRO A 41 -11.46 17.32 -30.20
N HIS A 42 -12.75 17.65 -30.14
CA HIS A 42 -13.81 16.72 -29.77
C HIS A 42 -14.74 16.51 -30.97
N PRO A 43 -15.17 15.26 -31.27
CA PRO A 43 -16.04 14.98 -32.41
C PRO A 43 -17.45 15.58 -32.25
N ASP A 44 -17.96 15.69 -31.02
CA ASP A 44 -19.24 16.35 -30.71
C ASP A 44 -19.01 17.66 -29.92
N LEU A 45 -19.22 18.80 -30.58
CA LEU A 45 -19.07 20.13 -29.96
C LEU A 45 -20.39 20.71 -29.44
N ARG A 46 -21.45 19.91 -29.33
CA ARG A 46 -22.67 20.34 -28.65
C ARG A 46 -22.29 20.83 -27.25
N ARG A 47 -22.66 22.07 -26.93
CA ARG A 47 -22.24 22.83 -25.73
C ARG A 47 -22.58 22.19 -24.36
N PHE A 48 -23.14 20.98 -24.35
CA PHE A 48 -23.72 20.31 -23.19
C PHE A 48 -23.28 18.85 -22.99
N SER A 49 -22.36 18.30 -23.80
CA SER A 49 -21.71 17.05 -23.39
C SER A 49 -20.81 17.34 -22.19
N SER A 50 -20.97 16.57 -21.11
CA SER A 50 -20.19 16.75 -19.87
C SER A 50 -18.69 16.53 -20.08
N ASP A 51 -18.32 15.96 -21.22
CA ASP A 51 -17.00 15.36 -21.47
C ASP A 51 -16.16 16.20 -22.44
N ALA A 52 -16.74 17.19 -23.14
CA ALA A 52 -16.01 18.06 -24.06
C ALA A 52 -15.44 19.31 -23.36
N CYS A 53 -14.16 19.61 -23.59
CA CYS A 53 -13.60 20.88 -23.17
C CYS A 53 -14.31 22.03 -23.90
N ARG A 54 -14.91 22.98 -23.16
CA ARG A 54 -15.63 24.15 -23.73
C ARG A 54 -14.81 25.04 -24.69
N PHE A 55 -13.50 24.85 -24.73
CA PHE A 55 -12.55 25.60 -25.56
C PHE A 55 -11.99 24.77 -26.72
N ALA A 56 -12.35 23.49 -26.82
CA ALA A 56 -12.01 22.64 -27.95
C ALA A 56 -12.75 23.13 -29.21
N LYS A 57 -12.09 23.00 -30.35
CA LYS A 57 -12.62 23.31 -31.68
C LYS A 57 -12.78 22.01 -32.49
N PRO A 58 -13.45 22.06 -33.66
CA PRO A 58 -13.61 20.87 -34.51
C PRO A 58 -12.26 20.29 -34.94
N ALA A 59 -12.20 18.98 -35.14
CA ALA A 59 -11.00 18.29 -35.63
C ALA A 59 -10.49 18.84 -36.97
N ALA A 60 -11.37 19.40 -37.81
CA ALA A 60 -11.00 20.05 -39.07
C ALA A 60 -10.12 21.30 -38.89
N GLU A 61 -10.13 21.92 -37.70
CA GLU A 61 -9.27 23.07 -37.36
C GLU A 61 -8.00 22.64 -36.59
N ALA A 62 -7.75 21.34 -36.45
CA ALA A 62 -6.61 20.83 -35.71
C ALA A 62 -5.32 20.88 -36.53
N SER A 63 -4.22 21.14 -35.84
CA SER A 63 -2.86 21.07 -36.36
C SER A 63 -2.08 20.02 -35.57
N THR A 64 -1.13 19.35 -36.22
CA THR A 64 -0.45 18.18 -35.66
C THR A 64 0.92 18.54 -35.10
N HIS A 65 1.09 18.38 -33.79
CA HIS A 65 2.29 18.79 -33.05
C HIS A 65 2.99 17.59 -32.41
N PRO A 66 4.34 17.59 -32.30
CA PRO A 66 5.06 16.61 -31.48
C PRO A 66 4.60 16.70 -30.03
N LEU A 67 4.11 15.59 -29.46
CA LEU A 67 3.47 15.62 -28.16
C LEU A 67 4.43 16.05 -27.04
N VAL A 68 5.69 15.60 -27.08
CA VAL A 68 6.74 15.96 -26.12
C VAL A 68 6.94 17.48 -26.02
N GLU A 69 6.87 18.21 -27.12
CA GLU A 69 7.13 19.65 -27.17
C GLU A 69 5.97 20.48 -26.61
N VAL A 70 4.73 20.04 -26.85
CA VAL A 70 3.53 20.83 -26.56
C VAL A 70 2.77 20.37 -25.31
N PHE A 71 3.16 19.25 -24.68
CA PHE A 71 2.40 18.64 -23.58
C PHE A 71 2.02 19.61 -22.44
N ALA A 72 3.00 20.40 -22.00
CA ALA A 72 2.84 21.38 -20.92
C ALA A 72 1.86 22.51 -21.30
N GLN A 73 1.68 22.76 -22.61
CA GLN A 73 0.81 23.81 -23.16
C GLN A 73 -0.62 23.31 -23.45
N ILE A 74 -0.86 22.00 -23.41
CA ILE A 74 -2.21 21.43 -23.55
C ILE A 74 -3.07 21.81 -22.34
N CYS A 75 -4.38 22.00 -22.51
CA CYS A 75 -5.32 22.28 -21.44
C CYS A 75 -5.42 21.10 -20.44
N LYS A 76 -5.43 21.38 -19.13
CA LYS A 76 -5.58 20.33 -18.08
C LYS A 76 -6.93 19.61 -18.06
N LYS A 77 -7.92 20.11 -18.80
CA LYS A 77 -9.26 19.51 -18.91
C LYS A 77 -9.47 18.74 -20.22
N CYS A 78 -8.47 18.69 -21.09
CA CYS A 78 -8.55 17.90 -22.31
C CYS A 78 -7.96 16.53 -22.06
N ASP A 79 -8.67 15.48 -22.46
CA ASP A 79 -8.16 14.12 -22.48
C ASP A 79 -7.47 13.86 -23.82
N ILE A 80 -6.20 13.49 -23.73
CA ILE A 80 -5.39 13.13 -24.89
C ILE A 80 -5.68 11.66 -25.19
N VAL A 81 -6.09 11.40 -26.42
CA VAL A 81 -6.33 10.04 -26.92
C VAL A 81 -5.29 9.74 -27.98
N LEU A 82 -4.42 8.77 -27.69
CA LEU A 82 -3.46 8.23 -28.64
C LEU A 82 -3.90 6.82 -29.09
N PRO A 83 -3.43 6.33 -30.25
CA PRO A 83 -3.55 4.91 -30.59
C PRO A 83 -2.90 4.03 -29.51
N LYS A 84 -3.38 2.79 -29.34
CA LYS A 84 -3.02 1.89 -28.23
C LYS A 84 -1.50 1.74 -28.03
N ALA A 85 -0.74 1.46 -29.09
CA ALA A 85 0.71 1.26 -28.99
C ALA A 85 1.50 2.55 -28.64
N PRO A 86 1.28 3.71 -29.30
CA PRO A 86 1.83 5.00 -28.86
C PRO A 86 1.46 5.42 -27.43
N ASP A 87 0.21 5.20 -27.00
CA ASP A 87 -0.22 5.47 -25.62
C ASP A 87 0.59 4.63 -24.62
N ALA A 88 0.75 3.34 -24.90
CA ALA A 88 1.48 2.42 -24.04
C ALA A 88 2.96 2.82 -23.89
N LEU A 89 3.65 3.14 -25.00
CA LEU A 89 5.03 3.62 -24.95
C LEU A 89 5.15 4.93 -24.15
N TRP A 90 4.21 5.86 -24.34
CA TRP A 90 4.17 7.12 -23.59
C TRP A 90 3.99 6.90 -22.10
N ARG A 91 3.06 6.02 -21.70
CA ARG A 91 2.83 5.67 -20.28
C ARG A 91 4.07 5.04 -19.66
N ALA A 92 4.72 4.10 -20.35
CA ALA A 92 5.96 3.51 -19.88
C ALA A 92 7.05 4.58 -19.68
N ALA A 93 7.27 5.46 -20.67
CA ALA A 93 8.29 6.50 -20.58
C ALA A 93 8.01 7.49 -19.43
N ALA A 94 6.76 7.95 -19.30
CA ALA A 94 6.34 8.82 -18.20
C ALA A 94 6.56 8.17 -16.83
N PHE A 95 6.24 6.89 -16.72
CA PHE A 95 6.40 6.13 -15.49
C PHE A 95 7.86 5.95 -15.09
N ALA A 96 8.72 5.57 -16.04
CA ALA A 96 10.17 5.48 -15.82
C ALA A 96 10.77 6.83 -15.40
N ALA A 97 10.41 7.91 -16.10
CA ALA A 97 10.86 9.27 -15.77
C ALA A 97 10.42 9.69 -14.35
N GLN A 98 9.18 9.38 -13.96
CA GLN A 98 8.67 9.65 -12.62
C GLN A 98 9.46 8.87 -11.56
N ARG A 99 9.79 7.59 -11.80
CA ARG A 99 10.57 6.76 -10.88
C ARG A 99 12.02 7.24 -10.75
N GLN A 100 12.63 7.70 -11.84
CA GLN A 100 13.95 8.35 -11.83
C GLN A 100 13.93 9.63 -10.98
N ASP A 101 12.97 10.53 -11.22
CA ASP A 101 12.80 11.76 -10.44
C ASP A 101 12.58 11.47 -8.93
N GLN A 102 11.90 10.36 -8.60
CA GLN A 102 11.70 9.92 -7.22
C GLN A 102 12.98 9.39 -6.57
N LEU A 103 13.78 8.58 -7.29
CA LEU A 103 15.07 8.09 -6.82
C LEU A 103 16.03 9.25 -6.55
N ASP A 104 16.07 10.25 -7.43
CA ASP A 104 16.91 11.44 -7.23
C ASP A 104 16.49 12.21 -5.98
N ARG A 105 15.19 12.35 -5.71
CA ARG A 105 14.69 12.95 -4.47
C ARG A 105 15.07 12.13 -3.24
N CYS A 106 14.96 10.81 -3.30
CA CYS A 106 15.39 9.90 -2.23
C CYS A 106 16.87 10.10 -1.86
N ARG A 107 17.74 10.23 -2.86
CA ARG A 107 19.19 10.44 -2.64
C ARG A 107 19.53 11.79 -2.02
N THR A 108 18.68 12.79 -2.22
CA THR A 108 18.83 14.11 -1.59
C THR A 108 18.18 14.22 -0.22
N ASP A 109 17.45 13.20 0.21
CA ASP A 109 16.78 13.17 1.50
C ASP A 109 17.82 13.15 2.63
N ARG A 110 17.62 14.02 3.63
CA ARG A 110 18.50 14.16 4.81
C ARG A 110 17.82 13.71 6.09
N GLU A 111 16.63 13.11 6.00
CA GLU A 111 15.98 12.52 7.16
C GLU A 111 16.83 11.39 7.77
N PRO A 112 16.75 11.18 9.10
CA PRO A 112 17.47 10.10 9.76
C PRO A 112 17.16 8.73 9.15
N GLN A 113 18.21 7.93 8.91
CA GLN A 113 18.07 6.56 8.41
C GLN A 113 17.41 5.68 9.47
N THR A 114 16.16 5.30 9.23
CA THR A 114 15.35 4.46 10.13
C THR A 114 14.62 3.40 9.31
N TRP A 115 14.20 2.30 9.94
CA TRP A 115 13.39 1.29 9.25
C TRP A 115 12.07 1.84 8.70
N LEU A 116 11.45 2.83 9.37
CA LEU A 116 10.27 3.51 8.84
C LEU A 116 10.61 4.37 7.61
N GLY A 117 11.73 5.08 7.63
CA GLY A 117 12.25 5.82 6.48
C GLY A 117 12.56 4.89 5.29
N TYR A 118 13.20 3.74 5.57
CA TYR A 118 13.41 2.67 4.60
C TYR A 118 12.08 2.21 4.00
N ALA A 119 11.07 1.88 4.83
CA ALA A 119 9.77 1.42 4.35
C ALA A 119 9.05 2.46 3.49
N ARG A 120 9.13 3.75 3.86
CA ARG A 120 8.61 4.87 3.08
C ARG A 120 9.31 5.05 1.75
N HIS A 121 10.62 4.84 1.69
CA HIS A 121 11.36 4.85 0.43
C HIS A 121 11.04 3.63 -0.41
N ALA A 122 11.06 2.42 0.15
CA ALA A 122 10.72 1.17 -0.53
C ALA A 122 9.32 1.22 -1.13
N ALA A 123 8.34 1.80 -0.43
CA ALA A 123 6.98 2.01 -0.92
C ALA A 123 6.88 2.90 -2.18
N ARG A 124 7.91 3.68 -2.51
CA ARG A 124 7.96 4.47 -3.75
C ARG A 124 8.20 3.60 -4.98
N TRP A 125 8.64 2.35 -4.81
CA TRP A 125 8.70 1.34 -5.86
C TRP A 125 7.67 0.27 -5.53
N ALA A 126 6.49 0.42 -6.12
CA ALA A 126 5.37 -0.42 -5.71
C ALA A 126 5.54 -1.83 -6.28
N PRO A 127 5.17 -2.87 -5.50
CA PRO A 127 5.00 -4.20 -6.04
C PRO A 127 4.05 -4.19 -7.26
N GLY A 128 4.44 -4.84 -8.35
CA GLY A 128 3.68 -4.86 -9.62
C GLY A 128 4.08 -3.78 -10.62
N ASP A 129 4.90 -2.79 -10.24
CA ASP A 129 5.44 -1.79 -11.17
C ASP A 129 6.12 -2.44 -12.39
N ASP A 130 6.93 -3.47 -12.17
CA ASP A 130 7.64 -4.19 -13.24
C ASP A 130 6.69 -4.90 -14.20
N GLU A 131 5.57 -5.44 -13.70
CA GLU A 131 4.60 -6.14 -14.53
C GLU A 131 3.76 -5.16 -15.34
N GLN A 132 3.27 -4.10 -14.70
CA GLN A 132 2.55 -3.03 -15.38
C GLN A 132 3.41 -2.38 -16.47
N PHE A 133 4.69 -2.14 -16.17
CA PHE A 133 5.65 -1.60 -17.13
C PHE A 133 5.87 -2.54 -18.31
N ARG A 134 6.09 -3.84 -18.04
CA ARG A 134 6.22 -4.86 -19.09
C ARG A 134 5.00 -4.92 -20.00
N ARG A 135 3.78 -4.88 -19.45
CA ARG A 135 2.54 -4.86 -20.24
C ARG A 135 2.47 -3.66 -21.18
N TRP A 136 2.88 -2.47 -20.74
CA TRP A 136 2.95 -1.31 -21.62
C TRP A 136 3.98 -1.49 -22.74
N LEU A 137 5.15 -2.06 -22.43
CA LEU A 137 6.16 -2.34 -23.46
C LEU A 137 5.68 -3.39 -24.47
N ASP A 138 5.00 -4.44 -24.03
CA ASP A 138 4.45 -5.47 -24.91
C ASP A 138 3.36 -4.91 -25.82
N ALA A 139 2.48 -4.07 -25.28
CA ALA A 139 1.49 -3.34 -26.08
C ALA A 139 2.15 -2.39 -27.10
N ALA A 140 3.22 -1.69 -26.73
CA ALA A 140 3.97 -0.81 -27.64
C ALA A 140 4.64 -1.60 -28.78
N ARG A 141 5.18 -2.79 -28.49
CA ARG A 141 5.84 -3.68 -29.47
C ARG A 141 4.92 -4.23 -30.56
N THR A 142 3.61 -4.11 -30.39
CA THR A 142 2.65 -4.45 -31.45
C THR A 142 2.81 -3.54 -32.69
N ASP A 143 3.42 -2.36 -32.51
CA ASP A 143 3.84 -1.48 -33.60
C ASP A 143 5.36 -1.60 -33.83
N SER A 144 5.73 -2.12 -35.00
CA SER A 144 7.14 -2.31 -35.39
C SER A 144 7.97 -1.01 -35.38
N THR A 145 7.35 0.16 -35.55
CA THR A 145 8.04 1.46 -35.51
C THR A 145 8.42 1.89 -34.10
N LEU A 146 7.78 1.32 -33.08
CA LEU A 146 8.01 1.63 -31.66
C LEU A 146 8.88 0.59 -30.95
N ALA A 147 9.12 -0.57 -31.58
CA ALA A 147 9.77 -1.71 -30.95
C ALA A 147 11.21 -1.42 -30.46
N ALA A 148 11.97 -0.59 -31.19
CA ALA A 148 13.32 -0.19 -30.81
C ALA A 148 13.33 0.65 -29.52
N ASP A 149 12.50 1.69 -29.46
CA ASP A 149 12.33 2.53 -28.26
C ASP A 149 11.84 1.70 -27.07
N ALA A 150 10.92 0.75 -27.30
CA ALA A 150 10.43 -0.15 -26.25
C ALA A 150 11.54 -1.06 -25.69
N ALA A 151 12.53 -1.47 -26.51
CA ALA A 151 13.69 -2.23 -26.04
C ALA A 151 14.65 -1.35 -25.22
N VAL A 152 14.98 -0.16 -25.73
CA VAL A 152 15.83 0.83 -25.00
C VAL A 152 15.22 1.18 -23.64
N LEU A 153 13.90 1.37 -23.60
CA LEU A 153 13.19 1.70 -22.38
C LEU A 153 13.12 0.51 -21.40
N ALA A 154 13.08 -0.74 -21.89
CA ALA A 154 13.20 -1.93 -21.05
C ALA A 154 14.55 -2.00 -20.33
N ASP A 155 15.64 -1.72 -21.06
CA ASP A 155 17.00 -1.72 -20.50
C ASP A 155 17.17 -0.59 -19.47
N ALA A 156 16.68 0.61 -19.79
CA ALA A 156 16.70 1.75 -18.88
C ALA A 156 15.93 1.46 -17.58
N TRP A 157 14.80 0.77 -17.67
CA TRP A 157 14.01 0.35 -16.52
C TRP A 157 14.75 -0.66 -15.65
N GLN A 158 15.40 -1.67 -16.23
CA GLN A 158 16.21 -2.63 -15.47
C GLN A 158 17.36 -1.93 -14.72
N GLN A 159 18.04 -0.99 -15.38
CA GLN A 159 19.11 -0.20 -14.75
C GLN A 159 18.57 0.70 -13.64
N LEU A 160 17.40 1.31 -13.83
CA LEU A 160 16.74 2.11 -12.80
C LEU A 160 16.34 1.26 -11.60
N ALA A 161 15.74 0.08 -11.81
CA ALA A 161 15.39 -0.87 -10.77
C ALA A 161 16.63 -1.34 -9.97
N ALA A 162 17.74 -1.63 -10.66
CA ALA A 162 19.00 -1.99 -10.01
C ALA A 162 19.58 -0.84 -9.18
N ARG A 163 19.57 0.39 -9.70
CA ARG A 163 20.02 1.59 -8.95
C ARG A 163 19.14 1.88 -7.74
N PHE A 164 17.84 1.69 -7.85
CA PHE A 164 16.90 1.85 -6.74
C PHE A 164 17.12 0.79 -5.66
N ARG A 165 17.34 -0.48 -6.06
CA ARG A 165 17.69 -1.56 -5.13
C ARG A 165 19.01 -1.28 -4.41
N GLY A 166 20.05 -0.87 -5.14
CA GLY A 166 21.33 -0.49 -4.54
C GLY A 166 21.19 0.67 -3.54
N PHE A 167 20.36 1.67 -3.85
CA PHE A 167 20.03 2.73 -2.88
C PHE A 167 19.35 2.18 -1.61
N LEU A 168 18.39 1.27 -1.74
CA LEU A 168 17.75 0.64 -0.58
C LEU A 168 18.73 -0.21 0.23
N GLU A 169 19.60 -0.98 -0.43
CA GLU A 169 20.65 -1.77 0.24
C GLU A 169 21.61 -0.87 1.04
N GLU A 170 22.07 0.24 0.44
CA GLU A 170 22.89 1.26 1.12
C GLU A 170 22.15 1.90 2.30
N TYR A 171 20.85 2.18 2.14
CA TYR A 171 20.02 2.74 3.20
C TYR A 171 19.83 1.74 4.34
N ALA A 172 19.56 0.46 4.03
CA ALA A 172 19.40 -0.61 5.01
C ALA A 172 20.70 -0.87 5.78
N ALA A 173 21.86 -0.81 5.12
CA ALA A 173 23.16 -0.93 5.78
C ALA A 173 23.45 0.19 6.80
N GLN A 174 22.79 1.35 6.65
CA GLN A 174 22.86 2.45 7.61
C GLN A 174 21.75 2.39 8.66
N CYS A 175 20.78 1.49 8.50
CA CYS A 175 19.73 1.26 9.49
C CYS A 175 20.27 0.39 10.64
N PRO A 176 19.70 0.54 11.84
CA PRO A 176 19.82 -0.42 12.94
C PRO A 176 19.78 -1.88 12.50
N GLU A 177 20.65 -2.76 13.03
CA GLU A 177 20.46 -4.20 12.87
C GLU A 177 19.05 -4.60 13.35
N VAL A 178 18.35 -5.45 12.60
CA VAL A 178 16.94 -5.78 12.86
C VAL A 178 16.80 -6.48 14.21
N GLU A 179 17.72 -7.40 14.55
CA GLU A 179 17.76 -8.03 15.86
C GLU A 179 18.04 -6.99 16.95
N ALA A 180 19.01 -6.09 16.75
CA ALA A 180 19.32 -5.04 17.71
C ALA A 180 18.15 -4.07 17.95
N TYR A 181 17.41 -3.72 16.91
CA TYR A 181 16.22 -2.87 17.00
C TYR A 181 15.08 -3.56 17.76
N ASN A 182 14.79 -4.82 17.44
CA ASN A 182 13.71 -5.59 18.08
C ASN A 182 14.05 -5.99 19.51
N GLY A 183 15.24 -6.52 19.74
CA GLY A 183 15.72 -6.92 21.06
C GLY A 183 15.72 -5.73 22.02
N ALA A 184 16.13 -4.55 21.57
CA ALA A 184 16.13 -3.36 22.43
C ALA A 184 14.70 -2.95 22.80
N ARG A 185 13.78 -2.95 21.84
CA ARG A 185 12.37 -2.65 22.11
C ARG A 185 11.76 -3.65 23.09
N ASP A 186 12.10 -4.93 22.97
CA ASP A 186 11.58 -5.97 23.85
C ASP A 186 12.16 -5.90 25.25
N ALA A 187 13.45 -5.59 25.37
CA ALA A 187 14.07 -5.30 26.66
C ALA A 187 13.32 -4.19 27.40
N VAL A 188 13.02 -3.07 26.73
CA VAL A 188 12.21 -1.99 27.33
C VAL A 188 10.85 -2.50 27.81
N ARG A 189 10.16 -3.31 26.99
CA ARG A 189 8.85 -3.86 27.34
C ARG A 189 8.92 -4.84 28.52
N ARG A 190 9.91 -5.73 28.56
CA ARG A 190 10.11 -6.70 29.65
C ARG A 190 10.53 -6.02 30.94
N CYS A 191 11.24 -4.90 30.84
CA CYS A 191 11.61 -4.11 32.00
C CYS A 191 10.49 -3.21 32.54
N ALA A 192 9.31 -3.19 31.89
CA ALA A 192 8.22 -2.31 32.27
C ALA A 192 7.69 -2.54 33.68
N ASP A 193 7.88 -3.70 34.33
CA ASP A 193 7.39 -3.93 35.70
C ASP A 193 8.53 -4.15 36.73
N THR A 194 9.75 -3.76 36.36
CA THR A 194 10.95 -3.97 37.18
C THR A 194 11.07 -3.00 38.35
N ASP A 195 11.83 -3.39 39.37
CA ASP A 195 12.17 -2.50 40.48
C ASP A 195 12.98 -1.28 40.00
N GLN A 196 13.80 -1.44 38.94
CA GLN A 196 14.54 -0.34 38.32
C GLN A 196 13.63 0.73 37.72
N ARG A 197 12.49 0.35 37.11
CA ARG A 197 11.48 1.32 36.68
C ARG A 197 10.95 2.11 37.87
N ARG A 198 10.53 1.41 38.94
CA ARG A 198 9.98 2.06 40.13
C ARG A 198 11.01 3.02 40.74
N GLU A 199 12.28 2.64 40.80
CA GLU A 199 13.35 3.52 41.30
C GLU A 199 13.53 4.78 40.42
N LEU A 200 13.44 4.66 39.10
CA LEU A 200 13.47 5.83 38.20
C LEU A 200 12.22 6.71 38.31
N ASP A 201 11.04 6.14 38.53
CA ASP A 201 9.80 6.88 38.79
C ASP A 201 9.91 7.71 40.09
N GLN A 202 10.55 7.14 41.13
CA GLN A 202 10.79 7.83 42.40
C GLN A 202 11.73 9.04 42.24
N ILE A 203 12.72 8.97 41.33
CA ILE A 203 13.60 10.12 41.04
C ILE A 203 12.79 11.28 40.44
N GLY A 204 11.92 10.99 39.46
CA GLY A 204 11.02 11.99 38.89
C GLY A 204 10.14 12.63 39.98
N ALA A 205 9.53 11.79 40.82
CA ALA A 205 8.68 12.23 41.92
C ALA A 205 9.43 13.11 42.93
N ALA A 206 10.67 12.75 43.28
CA ALA A 206 11.51 13.50 44.22
C ALA A 206 11.75 14.96 43.78
N VAL A 207 11.86 15.22 42.48
CA VAL A 207 12.03 16.58 41.92
C VAL A 207 10.72 17.22 41.45
N GLY A 208 9.59 16.55 41.69
CA GLY A 208 8.24 17.03 41.37
C GLY A 208 7.84 16.91 39.91
N ASN A 209 8.44 15.97 39.16
CA ASN A 209 8.11 15.66 37.76
C ASN A 209 8.14 16.88 36.81
N VAL A 210 8.96 17.90 37.08
CA VAL A 210 9.06 19.08 36.22
C VAL A 210 10.06 18.83 35.10
N SER A 211 9.61 18.80 33.84
CA SER A 211 10.52 18.74 32.68
C SER A 211 11.02 20.12 32.29
N ARG A 212 12.23 20.16 31.72
CA ARG A 212 12.79 21.37 31.10
C ARG A 212 12.38 21.56 29.64
N ARG A 213 11.68 20.59 29.08
CA ARG A 213 11.19 20.67 27.70
C ARG A 213 10.20 21.82 27.59
N ARG A 214 10.30 22.52 26.46
CA ARG A 214 9.42 23.64 26.15
C ARG A 214 8.01 23.08 25.92
N ALA A 215 7.02 23.58 26.65
CA ALA A 215 5.62 23.27 26.39
C ALA A 215 5.25 23.62 24.94
N ARG A 216 4.53 22.72 24.26
CA ARG A 216 4.01 22.94 22.92
C ARG A 216 2.55 23.36 22.99
N MET A 217 2.08 24.13 22.01
CA MET A 217 0.82 24.88 22.04
C MET A 217 -0.47 24.04 22.23
N TYR A 218 -0.39 22.72 22.17
CA TYR A 218 -1.55 21.80 22.28
C TYR A 218 -1.21 20.49 23.00
N GLU A 219 -0.06 20.42 23.67
CA GLU A 219 0.34 19.26 24.46
C GLU A 219 0.18 19.60 25.96
N PRO A 220 -0.12 18.61 26.82
CA PRO A 220 -0.03 18.80 28.27
C PRO A 220 1.33 19.38 28.67
N GLU A 221 1.40 20.08 29.80
CA GLU A 221 2.70 20.52 30.33
C GLU A 221 3.64 19.30 30.45
N PRO A 222 4.85 19.38 29.87
CA PRO A 222 5.75 18.24 29.84
C PRO A 222 6.16 17.87 31.28
N CYS A 223 5.85 16.65 31.68
CA CYS A 223 6.32 16.07 32.93
C CYS A 223 7.63 15.32 32.72
N LEU A 224 8.51 15.37 33.71
CA LEU A 224 9.73 14.56 33.71
C LEU A 224 9.37 13.12 34.07
N ASP A 225 9.49 12.23 33.09
CA ASP A 225 9.46 10.78 33.26
C ASP A 225 10.87 10.24 32.97
N VAL A 226 11.61 9.94 34.03
CA VAL A 226 13.01 9.49 33.95
C VAL A 226 13.10 8.11 33.29
N TRP A 227 12.15 7.22 33.55
CA TRP A 227 12.09 5.90 32.92
C TRP A 227 11.93 6.03 31.41
N THR A 228 10.93 6.79 30.95
CA THR A 228 10.67 7.00 29.52
C THR A 228 11.86 7.68 28.83
N LEU A 229 12.54 8.62 29.50
CA LEU A 229 13.75 9.24 28.98
C LEU A 229 14.89 8.25 28.82
N VAL A 230 15.21 7.47 29.87
CA VAL A 230 16.28 6.46 29.85
C VAL A 230 16.01 5.42 28.78
N CYS A 231 14.80 4.83 28.77
CA CYS A 231 14.42 3.83 27.77
C CYS A 231 14.46 4.39 26.36
N GLY A 232 13.97 5.62 26.14
CA GLY A 232 13.99 6.26 24.82
C GLY A 232 15.40 6.48 24.30
N VAL A 233 16.31 6.98 25.13
CA VAL A 233 17.71 7.23 24.75
C VAL A 233 18.48 5.92 24.57
N TRP A 234 18.32 4.99 25.50
CA TRP A 234 18.95 3.67 25.43
C TRP A 234 18.49 2.89 24.19
N LEU A 235 17.18 2.82 23.92
CA LEU A 235 16.60 2.21 22.73
C LEU A 235 17.16 2.86 21.45
N ALA A 236 17.23 4.18 21.42
CA ALA A 236 17.75 4.94 20.28
C ALA A 236 19.27 4.75 20.08
N ALA A 237 20.03 4.46 21.14
CA ALA A 237 21.45 4.15 21.08
C ALA A 237 21.67 2.71 20.60
N ARG A 238 21.04 1.73 21.25
CA ARG A 238 21.14 0.30 20.90
C ARG A 238 20.64 0.01 19.49
N SER A 239 19.53 0.62 19.08
CA SER A 239 19.09 0.51 17.69
C SER A 239 20.19 0.98 16.73
N ARG A 240 20.92 2.06 17.02
CA ARG A 240 22.02 2.51 16.17
C ARG A 240 23.32 1.70 16.29
N GLY A 241 23.27 0.47 16.81
CA GLY A 241 24.42 -0.42 16.97
C GLY A 241 25.44 0.05 18.01
N ARG A 242 25.05 0.95 18.93
CA ARG A 242 25.92 1.37 20.03
C ARG A 242 26.03 0.24 21.04
N GLY A 243 27.21 0.05 21.60
CA GLY A 243 27.42 -0.92 22.68
C GLY A 243 26.74 -0.49 23.98
N ALA A 244 26.70 -1.42 24.94
CA ALA A 244 26.07 -1.22 26.26
C ALA A 244 26.59 0.03 26.99
N GLU A 245 27.92 0.19 27.06
CA GLU A 245 28.56 1.32 27.75
C GLU A 245 28.18 2.67 27.12
N GLN A 246 28.29 2.79 25.79
CA GLN A 246 27.91 4.01 25.07
C GLN A 246 26.43 4.35 25.25
N SER A 247 25.56 3.34 25.30
CA SER A 247 24.12 3.53 25.50
C SER A 247 23.81 4.02 26.91
N ALA A 248 24.46 3.46 27.92
CA ALA A 248 24.36 3.91 29.31
C ALA A 248 24.90 5.35 29.49
N ASP A 249 26.01 5.69 28.84
CA ASP A 249 26.59 7.04 28.87
C ASP A 249 25.63 8.08 28.28
N LEU A 250 25.02 7.79 27.14
CA LEU A 250 24.04 8.65 26.51
C LEU A 250 22.79 8.84 27.39
N ALA A 251 22.29 7.76 27.99
CA ALA A 251 21.15 7.83 28.91
C ALA A 251 21.48 8.68 30.15
N ARG A 252 22.66 8.48 30.75
CA ARG A 252 23.13 9.30 31.88
C ARG A 252 23.27 10.78 31.50
N ALA A 253 23.82 11.08 30.33
CA ALA A 253 23.97 12.45 29.85
C ALA A 253 22.61 13.13 29.64
N ALA A 254 21.63 12.42 29.09
CA ALA A 254 20.28 12.94 28.88
C ALA A 254 19.55 13.24 30.20
N VAL A 255 19.65 12.32 31.18
CA VAL A 255 19.07 12.54 32.51
C VAL A 255 19.78 13.68 33.25
N ALA A 256 21.11 13.77 33.14
CA ALA A 256 21.87 14.87 33.73
C ALA A 256 21.42 16.24 33.21
N ASP A 257 21.13 16.36 31.92
CA ASP A 257 20.68 17.62 31.32
C ASP A 257 19.28 18.04 31.80
N GLU A 258 18.33 17.09 31.87
CA GLU A 258 16.99 17.34 32.42
C GLU A 258 17.04 17.67 33.93
N LEU A 259 17.90 17.00 34.70
CA LEU A 259 18.04 17.23 36.15
C LEU A 259 18.96 18.41 36.51
N LYS A 260 19.62 19.06 35.55
CA LYS A 260 20.68 20.06 35.82
C LYS A 260 20.18 21.23 36.68
N GLY A 261 20.38 21.24 37.99
CA GLY A 261 19.84 22.30 38.86
C GLY A 261 18.36 22.12 39.22
N ALA A 262 17.82 20.92 39.03
CA ALA A 262 16.65 20.46 39.76
C ALA A 262 16.97 20.39 41.27
N ARG A 263 15.93 20.51 42.11
CA ARG A 263 16.03 20.46 43.57
C ARG A 263 15.05 19.43 44.08
N VAL A 264 15.40 18.73 45.16
CA VAL A 264 14.46 17.80 45.81
C VAL A 264 13.30 18.61 46.41
N ARG A 265 12.08 18.23 46.02
CA ARG A 265 10.82 18.82 46.50
C ARG A 265 10.13 17.94 47.53
N ASP A 266 10.34 16.63 47.45
CA ASP A 266 9.75 15.65 48.35
C ASP A 266 10.80 14.61 48.75
N VAL A 267 11.23 14.70 50.01
CA VAL A 267 12.27 13.84 50.59
C VAL A 267 11.78 12.41 50.88
N THR A 268 10.47 12.16 50.85
CA THR A 268 9.90 10.83 51.10
C THR A 268 10.19 9.84 49.97
N TRP A 269 10.56 10.35 48.80
CA TRP A 269 10.99 9.55 47.65
C TRP A 269 12.49 9.25 47.63
N LEU A 270 13.27 9.83 48.56
CA LEU A 270 14.70 9.52 48.64
C LEU A 270 14.94 8.09 49.15
N PRO A 271 16.04 7.44 48.73
CA PRO A 271 16.34 6.07 49.11
C PRO A 271 16.49 5.90 50.63
N VAL A 272 15.99 4.77 51.13
CA VAL A 272 16.11 4.35 52.53
C VAL A 272 16.87 3.02 52.56
N PRO A 273 18.00 2.91 53.27
CA PRO A 273 18.66 3.95 54.08
C PRO A 273 19.38 5.02 53.23
N PRO A 274 19.58 6.23 53.77
CA PRO A 274 20.29 7.31 53.07
C PRO A 274 21.77 6.97 52.85
N ARG A 275 22.31 7.39 51.70
CA ARG A 275 23.67 7.12 51.22
C ARG A 275 24.67 8.18 51.69
N THR A 276 24.22 9.40 51.95
CA THR A 276 25.02 10.51 52.49
C THR A 276 24.75 10.75 53.97
N PRO A 277 25.79 11.00 54.79
CA PRO A 277 25.62 11.45 56.17
C PRO A 277 24.95 12.83 56.22
N SER A 278 23.86 12.97 56.98
CA SER A 278 23.09 14.23 57.05
C SER A 278 23.81 15.36 57.79
N ASP A 279 24.78 15.04 58.66
CA ASP A 279 25.53 15.98 59.50
C ASP A 279 26.58 16.82 58.72
N ARG A 280 26.85 16.46 57.45
CA ARG A 280 27.86 17.11 56.61
C ARG A 280 27.35 18.24 55.73
N HIS A 281 26.07 18.57 55.82
CA HIS A 281 25.40 19.53 54.94
C HIS A 281 24.88 20.73 55.72
N ALA A 282 24.88 21.90 55.08
CA ALA A 282 24.50 23.16 55.72
C ALA A 282 23.02 23.20 56.16
N ASP A 283 22.16 22.47 55.46
CA ASP A 283 20.73 22.35 55.73
C ASP A 283 20.16 21.05 55.12
N PRO A 284 18.93 20.64 55.49
CA PRO A 284 18.31 19.43 54.95
C PRO A 284 18.10 19.43 53.43
N ALA A 285 17.95 20.60 52.80
CA ALA A 285 17.77 20.68 51.35
C ALA A 285 19.09 20.43 50.61
N ALA A 286 20.20 20.95 51.15
CA ALA A 286 21.55 20.69 50.66
C ALA A 286 21.95 19.21 50.82
N TRP A 287 21.48 18.56 51.89
CA TRP A 287 21.61 17.11 52.04
C TRP A 287 20.78 16.35 51.00
N ALA A 288 19.49 16.69 50.84
CA ALA A 288 18.60 16.03 49.88
C ALA A 288 19.11 16.15 48.43
N ASP A 289 19.60 17.32 48.03
CA ASP A 289 20.19 17.54 46.70
C ASP A 289 21.48 16.72 46.50
N ALA A 290 22.30 16.57 47.55
CA ALA A 290 23.50 15.74 47.50
C ALA A 290 23.17 14.24 47.42
N GLU A 291 22.13 13.81 48.14
CA GLU A 291 21.59 12.45 48.09
C GLU A 291 21.09 12.12 46.67
N LEU A 292 20.29 13.01 46.08
CA LEU A 292 19.82 12.89 44.70
C LEU A 292 20.98 12.78 43.72
N ALA A 293 22.01 13.63 43.86
CA ALA A 293 23.18 13.66 42.97
C ALA A 293 23.98 12.34 42.96
N LEU A 294 23.98 11.59 44.07
CA LEU A 294 24.60 10.25 44.13
C LEU A 294 23.64 9.15 43.67
N TRP A 295 22.35 9.31 43.91
CA TRP A 295 21.35 8.29 43.64
C TRP A 295 21.05 8.12 42.16
N TRP A 296 20.69 9.21 41.47
CA TRP A 296 20.17 9.11 40.10
C TRP A 296 21.15 8.46 39.10
N PRO A 297 22.48 8.71 39.13
CA PRO A 297 23.39 8.09 38.16
C PRO A 297 23.47 6.57 38.35
N GLN A 298 23.37 6.10 39.59
CA GLN A 298 23.39 4.69 39.93
C GLN A 298 22.10 4.00 39.49
N ALA A 299 20.94 4.61 39.73
CA ALA A 299 19.66 4.09 39.28
C ALA A 299 19.57 4.00 37.74
N VAL A 300 20.04 5.02 37.02
CA VAL A 300 20.13 4.98 35.54
C VAL A 300 21.06 3.85 35.07
N THR A 301 22.21 3.68 35.73
CA THR A 301 23.15 2.60 35.39
C THR A 301 22.54 1.22 35.63
N ALA A 302 21.84 1.03 36.75
CA ALA A 302 21.15 -0.21 37.07
C ALA A 302 20.02 -0.52 36.07
N ALA A 303 19.24 0.50 35.69
CA ALA A 303 18.20 0.37 34.67
C ALA A 303 18.79 -0.02 33.30
N CYS A 304 19.86 0.66 32.86
CA CYS A 304 20.55 0.29 31.61
C CYS A 304 21.13 -1.13 31.68
N THR A 305 21.74 -1.53 32.80
CA THR A 305 22.25 -2.90 32.97
C THR A 305 21.12 -3.93 32.82
N ARG A 306 19.96 -3.67 33.44
CA ARG A 306 18.80 -4.55 33.33
C ARG A 306 18.25 -4.63 31.91
N LEU A 307 18.22 -3.51 31.18
CA LEU A 307 17.85 -3.47 29.78
C LEU A 307 18.83 -4.29 28.91
N GLU A 308 20.14 -4.24 29.19
CA GLU A 308 21.13 -5.05 28.47
C GLU A 308 20.99 -6.55 28.77
N GLU A 309 20.73 -6.94 30.02
CA GLU A 309 20.47 -8.34 30.38
C GLU A 309 19.29 -8.92 29.59
N GLU A 310 18.20 -8.15 29.50
CA GLU A 310 17.02 -8.54 28.72
C GLU A 310 17.27 -8.50 27.21
N PHE A 311 18.16 -7.63 26.74
CA PHE A 311 18.56 -7.55 25.34
C PHE A 311 19.35 -8.79 24.90
N GLU A 312 20.32 -9.23 25.69
CA GLU A 312 21.21 -10.37 25.37
C GLU A 312 20.53 -11.74 25.52
N ALA A 313 19.42 -11.83 26.25
CA ALA A 313 18.70 -13.08 26.49
C ALA A 313 17.99 -13.67 25.24
N GLU A 314 17.92 -12.94 24.13
CA GLU A 314 17.13 -13.32 22.95
C GLU A 314 17.98 -13.38 21.67
N SER A 315 18.65 -14.51 21.44
CA SER A 315 19.31 -14.90 20.18
C SER A 315 19.47 -16.44 20.19
N ALA A 316 19.30 -17.26 19.16
CA ALA A 316 19.11 -17.08 17.74
C ALA A 316 18.22 -18.23 17.21
N ALA A 317 17.29 -17.92 16.33
CA ALA A 317 16.81 -18.88 15.35
C ALA A 317 16.99 -18.25 13.96
N MET A 318 17.94 -18.78 13.20
CA MET A 318 18.33 -18.31 11.86
C MET A 318 17.40 -18.82 10.75
N SER A 319 16.41 -19.67 11.07
CA SER A 319 15.46 -20.14 10.08
C SER A 319 14.49 -19.01 9.71
N ALA A 320 14.22 -18.84 8.42
CA ALA A 320 13.19 -17.94 7.93
C ALA A 320 11.84 -18.66 7.86
N ARG A 321 10.75 -17.91 8.05
CA ARG A 321 9.36 -18.37 7.96
C ARG A 321 8.57 -17.37 7.14
N LEU A 322 7.60 -17.87 6.38
CA LEU A 322 6.68 -17.02 5.63
C LEU A 322 5.80 -16.22 6.59
N LEU A 323 5.53 -14.96 6.26
CA LEU A 323 4.64 -14.08 7.00
C LEU A 323 3.76 -13.30 6.02
N LEU A 324 2.45 -13.50 6.10
CA LEU A 324 1.47 -12.65 5.43
C LEU A 324 1.28 -11.37 6.24
N VAL A 325 1.50 -10.22 5.61
CA VAL A 325 1.29 -8.87 6.16
C VAL A 325 0.13 -8.23 5.41
N ARG A 326 -0.99 -7.91 6.09
CA ARG A 326 -2.23 -7.40 5.46
C ARG A 326 -2.29 -5.88 5.31
N ASP A 327 -1.32 -5.17 5.88
CA ASP A 327 -1.21 -3.70 5.82
C ASP A 327 0.08 -3.27 5.09
N TRP A 328 0.34 -3.76 3.89
CA TRP A 328 1.49 -3.35 3.08
C TRP A 328 1.17 -2.11 2.23
N PRO A 329 2.12 -1.17 2.01
CA PRO A 329 3.47 -1.08 2.57
C PRO A 329 3.50 -0.41 3.95
N LEU A 330 4.39 -0.85 4.85
CA LEU A 330 4.46 -0.42 6.27
C LEU A 330 5.02 1.01 6.48
N THR A 331 4.28 2.03 6.05
CA THR A 331 4.73 3.43 5.95
C THR A 331 4.19 4.38 7.03
N GLY A 332 3.20 3.95 7.81
CA GLY A 332 2.57 4.75 8.86
C GLY A 332 3.41 4.80 10.13
N THR A 333 3.22 5.83 10.96
CA THR A 333 3.88 5.92 12.28
C THR A 333 3.53 4.72 13.18
N ARG A 334 2.31 4.20 13.09
CA ARG A 334 1.87 2.94 13.73
C ARG A 334 2.69 1.71 13.30
N ASP A 335 3.33 1.77 12.14
CA ASP A 335 4.10 0.68 11.55
C ASP A 335 5.57 0.71 11.96
N THR A 336 6.04 1.77 12.62
CA THR A 336 7.40 1.87 13.19
C THR A 336 7.89 0.58 13.87
N PRO A 337 7.08 -0.12 14.70
CA PRO A 337 7.49 -1.37 15.35
C PRO A 337 7.92 -2.50 14.41
N VAL A 338 7.36 -2.51 13.20
CA VAL A 338 7.43 -3.63 12.24
C VAL A 338 7.99 -3.21 10.89
N ALA A 339 8.35 -1.93 10.74
CA ALA A 339 8.81 -1.36 9.46
C ALA A 339 10.07 -2.04 8.90
N TYR A 340 10.87 -2.70 9.75
CA TYR A 340 12.01 -3.50 9.31
C TYR A 340 11.61 -4.65 8.37
N LEU A 341 10.37 -5.15 8.47
CA LEU A 341 9.82 -6.17 7.56
C LEU A 341 9.77 -5.67 6.11
N ALA A 342 9.82 -4.35 5.87
CA ALA A 342 9.95 -3.80 4.53
C ALA A 342 11.23 -4.24 3.82
N ALA A 343 12.29 -4.58 4.57
CA ALA A 343 13.54 -5.09 4.03
C ALA A 343 13.54 -6.62 3.84
N SER A 344 12.54 -7.32 4.36
CA SER A 344 12.39 -8.75 4.14
C SER A 344 12.02 -9.04 2.67
N PRO A 345 12.57 -10.10 2.05
CA PRO A 345 12.20 -10.47 0.69
C PRO A 345 10.70 -10.72 0.57
N VAL A 346 10.04 -10.02 -0.35
CA VAL A 346 8.64 -10.26 -0.71
C VAL A 346 8.59 -11.47 -1.66
N LEU A 347 7.77 -12.46 -1.32
CA LEU A 347 7.53 -13.66 -2.11
C LEU A 347 6.12 -13.59 -2.71
N GLY A 348 6.02 -13.80 -4.02
CA GLY A 348 4.75 -13.66 -4.73
C GLY A 348 4.36 -12.23 -5.10
N PRO A 349 3.20 -12.07 -5.76
CA PRO A 349 2.63 -10.77 -6.02
C PRO A 349 2.09 -10.14 -4.72
N VAL A 350 1.79 -8.84 -4.80
CA VAL A 350 1.08 -8.14 -3.73
C VAL A 350 -0.35 -7.93 -4.19
N VAL A 351 -1.29 -8.20 -3.28
CA VAL A 351 -2.72 -8.26 -3.60
C VAL A 351 -3.50 -7.19 -2.87
N PRO A 352 -4.65 -6.73 -3.39
CA PRO A 352 -5.51 -5.80 -2.68
C PRO A 352 -5.96 -6.36 -1.33
N TYR A 353 -5.99 -5.53 -0.28
CA TYR A 353 -6.56 -5.92 1.02
C TYR A 353 -7.63 -4.95 1.49
N GLY A 354 -7.36 -3.65 1.46
CA GLY A 354 -8.32 -2.66 1.95
C GLY A 354 -7.87 -1.22 1.75
N HIS A 355 -8.27 -0.37 2.67
CA HIS A 355 -7.93 1.05 2.66
C HIS A 355 -7.36 1.46 4.01
N ARG A 356 -6.41 2.38 4.01
CA ARG A 356 -5.95 3.03 5.24
C ARG A 356 -6.79 4.26 5.50
N GLU A 357 -7.39 4.29 6.69
CA GLU A 357 -7.98 5.51 7.23
C GLU A 357 -6.87 6.53 7.49
N VAL A 358 -7.19 7.80 7.23
CA VAL A 358 -6.40 8.91 7.74
C VAL A 358 -6.76 9.01 9.20
N ASP A 359 -5.79 8.85 10.11
CA ASP A 359 -6.04 9.22 11.50
C ASP A 359 -6.41 10.71 11.51
N ASP A 360 -7.68 10.99 11.80
CA ASP A 360 -8.22 12.32 12.06
C ASP A 360 -7.55 12.85 13.33
N TYR A 361 -6.33 13.40 13.22
CA TYR A 361 -5.79 14.54 13.95
C TYR A 361 -4.30 14.71 13.57
N VAL A 362 -4.00 15.81 12.87
CA VAL A 362 -2.67 16.40 12.62
C VAL A 362 -1.77 15.71 11.58
N SER A 363 -2.09 15.87 10.29
CA SER A 363 -1.06 15.85 9.23
C SER A 363 -1.14 17.09 8.32
N TRP A 364 -0.87 18.26 8.92
CA TRP A 364 -0.61 19.50 8.17
C TRP A 364 0.78 19.53 7.48
N SER A 365 1.66 18.58 7.79
CA SER A 365 2.89 18.30 7.04
C SER A 365 2.66 17.06 6.18
N GLY A 366 2.39 17.25 4.89
CA GLY A 366 2.03 16.17 3.97
C GLY A 366 2.93 14.94 4.08
N GLY A 367 2.33 13.80 4.41
CA GLY A 367 3.05 12.52 4.51
C GLY A 367 2.22 11.31 4.94
N ASP A 368 1.12 11.48 5.66
CA ASP A 368 0.31 10.34 6.10
C ASP A 368 -0.74 9.96 5.05
N THR A 369 -0.39 8.95 4.24
CA THR A 369 -1.12 8.54 3.04
C THR A 369 -2.44 7.83 3.38
N ALA A 370 -3.55 8.57 3.29
CA ALA A 370 -4.81 8.00 2.85
C ALA A 370 -4.54 7.23 1.54
N GLY A 371 -4.70 5.91 1.52
CA GLY A 371 -4.32 5.12 0.35
C GLY A 371 -4.77 3.66 0.42
N PRO A 372 -4.72 2.94 -0.72
CA PRO A 372 -4.96 1.50 -0.73
C PRO A 372 -3.96 0.78 0.18
N SER A 373 -4.44 -0.21 0.94
CA SER A 373 -3.58 -1.18 1.63
C SER A 373 -3.59 -2.50 0.86
N TYR A 374 -2.44 -3.15 0.86
CA TYR A 374 -2.23 -4.40 0.17
C TYR A 374 -1.82 -5.50 1.15
N ALA A 375 -1.96 -6.75 0.74
CA ALA A 375 -1.36 -7.88 1.41
C ALA A 375 -0.12 -8.36 0.66
N ALA A 376 0.96 -8.63 1.40
CA ALA A 376 2.21 -9.15 0.89
C ALA A 376 2.68 -10.32 1.76
N VAL A 377 3.31 -11.33 1.16
CA VAL A 377 4.00 -12.38 1.91
C VAL A 377 5.49 -12.09 1.90
N VAL A 378 6.12 -12.09 3.07
CA VAL A 378 7.56 -11.87 3.22
C VAL A 378 8.24 -13.08 3.87
N ALA A 379 9.52 -13.28 3.55
CA ALA A 379 10.41 -14.18 4.26
C ALA A 379 11.03 -13.45 5.45
N ALA A 380 10.52 -13.71 6.67
CA ALA A 380 11.00 -13.07 7.89
C ALA A 380 11.67 -14.09 8.83
N PRO A 381 12.61 -13.67 9.70
CA PRO A 381 13.18 -14.56 10.71
C PRO A 381 12.11 -15.20 11.58
N ALA A 382 12.16 -16.52 11.78
CA ALA A 382 11.11 -17.30 12.43
C ALA A 382 10.83 -16.84 13.88
N HIS A 383 11.86 -16.39 14.60
CA HIS A 383 11.70 -15.85 15.95
C HIS A 383 10.90 -14.54 15.97
N LEU A 384 11.08 -13.67 14.97
CA LEU A 384 10.27 -12.44 14.80
C LEU A 384 8.84 -12.79 14.40
N VAL A 385 8.64 -13.78 13.53
CA VAL A 385 7.30 -14.27 13.18
C VAL A 385 6.57 -14.79 14.42
N ALA A 386 7.21 -15.65 15.22
CA ALA A 386 6.62 -16.19 16.45
C ALA A 386 6.33 -15.09 17.48
N LYS A 387 7.16 -14.04 17.53
CA LYS A 387 6.89 -12.85 18.34
C LYS A 387 5.64 -12.13 17.87
N LEU A 388 5.51 -11.82 16.58
CA LEU A 388 4.35 -11.13 16.03
C LEU A 388 3.05 -11.93 16.23
N GLU A 389 3.10 -13.25 16.12
CA GLU A 389 1.97 -14.13 16.45
C GLU A 389 1.54 -13.96 17.91
N ARG A 390 2.48 -13.97 18.86
CA ARG A 390 2.20 -13.76 20.29
C ARG A 390 1.64 -12.37 20.57
N GLU A 391 2.22 -11.34 19.97
CA GLU A 391 1.77 -9.95 20.15
C GLU A 391 0.36 -9.74 19.61
N GLN A 392 0.05 -10.34 18.45
CA GLN A 392 -1.28 -10.27 17.87
C GLN A 392 -2.31 -11.09 18.66
N ALA A 393 -1.93 -12.28 19.17
CA ALA A 393 -2.81 -13.08 20.01
C ALA A 393 -3.15 -12.41 21.35
N ALA A 394 -2.30 -11.49 21.82
CA ALA A 394 -2.55 -10.67 23.00
C ALA A 394 -3.46 -9.44 22.71
N GLN A 395 -3.75 -9.13 21.44
CA GLN A 395 -4.64 -8.03 21.09
C GLN A 395 -6.12 -8.45 21.30
N PRO A 396 -7.00 -7.51 21.68
CA PRO A 396 -8.43 -7.77 21.75
C PRO A 396 -9.01 -8.30 20.43
N SER A 397 -9.97 -9.22 20.51
CA SER A 397 -10.52 -9.96 19.36
C SER A 397 -11.26 -9.10 18.30
N HIS A 398 -11.53 -7.83 18.59
CA HIS A 398 -12.17 -6.91 17.64
C HIS A 398 -11.18 -6.27 16.66
N TYR A 399 -9.87 -6.40 16.88
CA TYR A 399 -8.87 -5.98 15.90
C TYR A 399 -8.66 -7.06 14.85
N GLU A 400 -8.71 -6.69 13.57
CA GLU A 400 -8.40 -7.62 12.49
C GLU A 400 -6.93 -8.09 12.57
N PRO A 401 -6.66 -9.40 12.37
CA PRO A 401 -5.31 -9.94 12.34
C PRO A 401 -4.44 -9.31 11.23
N ARG A 402 -3.47 -8.48 11.60
CA ARG A 402 -2.52 -7.84 10.67
C ARG A 402 -1.52 -8.82 10.05
N PHE A 403 -1.23 -9.90 10.76
CA PHE A 403 -0.20 -10.89 10.44
C PHE A 403 -0.76 -12.31 10.43
N THR A 404 -0.30 -13.15 9.50
CA THR A 404 -0.53 -14.61 9.55
C THR A 404 0.76 -15.32 9.21
N ALA A 405 1.23 -16.17 10.12
CA ALA A 405 2.43 -16.95 9.88
C ALA A 405 2.16 -18.13 8.95
N GLY A 406 3.11 -18.37 8.05
CA GLY A 406 3.10 -19.47 7.11
C GLY A 406 4.07 -20.60 7.48
N GLY A 407 4.44 -21.41 6.49
CA GLY A 407 5.44 -22.47 6.65
C GLY A 407 6.88 -21.94 6.72
N PRO A 408 7.85 -22.81 7.05
CA PRO A 408 9.27 -22.48 6.97
C PRO A 408 9.67 -22.17 5.51
N VAL A 409 10.65 -21.29 5.33
CA VAL A 409 11.25 -20.98 4.03
C VAL A 409 12.37 -21.97 3.77
N THR A 410 12.29 -22.68 2.65
CA THR A 410 13.20 -23.79 2.30
C THR A 410 14.09 -23.51 1.09
N GLY A 411 13.80 -22.43 0.36
CA GLY A 411 14.40 -22.06 -0.91
C GLY A 411 13.65 -22.66 -2.11
N GLY A 412 13.26 -21.82 -3.07
CA GLY A 412 12.80 -22.25 -4.39
C GLY A 412 11.29 -22.20 -4.61
N ALA A 413 10.80 -22.99 -5.57
CA ALA A 413 9.42 -22.90 -6.08
C ALA A 413 8.34 -23.32 -5.06
N ALA A 414 8.68 -24.18 -4.09
CA ALA A 414 7.75 -24.60 -3.03
C ALA A 414 7.36 -23.43 -2.11
N ASP A 415 8.33 -22.55 -1.79
CA ASP A 415 8.07 -21.35 -0.98
C ASP A 415 7.16 -20.37 -1.73
N GLN A 416 7.34 -20.25 -3.05
CA GLN A 416 6.48 -19.42 -3.91
C GLN A 416 5.03 -19.95 -3.90
N ALA A 417 4.83 -21.26 -4.05
CA ALA A 417 3.50 -21.86 -3.99
C ALA A 417 2.86 -21.70 -2.59
N ALA A 418 3.64 -21.84 -1.52
CA ALA A 418 3.17 -21.61 -0.16
C ALA A 418 2.83 -20.12 0.10
N ALA A 419 3.59 -19.19 -0.47
CA ALA A 419 3.30 -17.76 -0.41
C ALA A 419 2.02 -17.42 -1.18
N GLU A 420 1.83 -17.98 -2.39
CA GLU A 420 0.58 -17.83 -3.15
C GLU A 420 -0.62 -18.37 -2.36
N ALA A 421 -0.50 -19.53 -1.70
CA ALA A 421 -1.56 -20.09 -0.86
C ALA A 421 -1.91 -19.19 0.35
N LEU A 422 -0.92 -18.55 0.97
CA LEU A 422 -1.14 -17.56 2.03
C LEU A 422 -1.82 -16.29 1.49
N LEU A 423 -1.37 -15.76 0.35
CA LEU A 423 -1.96 -14.58 -0.28
C LEU A 423 -3.45 -14.79 -0.59
N ARG A 424 -3.85 -15.99 -1.01
CA ARG A 424 -5.26 -16.34 -1.27
C ARG A 424 -6.17 -16.24 -0.05
N GLN A 425 -5.61 -16.26 1.17
CA GLN A 425 -6.38 -15.98 2.39
C GLN A 425 -6.74 -14.50 2.53
N ALA A 426 -5.94 -13.59 1.95
CA ALA A 426 -6.21 -12.16 1.95
C ALA A 426 -7.05 -11.75 0.73
N PHE A 427 -6.74 -12.30 -0.46
CA PHE A 427 -7.44 -12.00 -1.69
C PHE A 427 -7.41 -13.21 -2.65
N PRO A 428 -8.57 -13.71 -3.11
CA PRO A 428 -8.66 -15.04 -3.72
C PRO A 428 -8.06 -15.11 -5.13
N PHE A 429 -8.04 -13.99 -5.87
CA PHE A 429 -7.56 -13.91 -7.25
C PHE A 429 -6.18 -13.25 -7.31
N LEU A 430 -5.14 -14.02 -7.69
CA LEU A 430 -3.78 -13.50 -7.76
C LEU A 430 -3.45 -12.94 -9.16
N PRO A 431 -2.60 -11.92 -9.28
CA PRO A 431 -2.02 -11.54 -10.56
C PRO A 431 -1.35 -12.75 -11.24
N GLY A 432 -1.70 -13.00 -12.51
CA GLY A 432 -1.23 -14.15 -13.27
C GLY A 432 -2.15 -15.38 -13.25
N ASP A 433 -3.24 -15.36 -12.47
CA ASP A 433 -4.25 -16.43 -12.48
C ASP A 433 -4.88 -16.57 -13.88
N GLY A 434 -4.80 -17.77 -14.46
CA GLY A 434 -5.33 -18.08 -15.79
C GLY A 434 -4.43 -17.69 -16.98
N ASP A 435 -3.29 -17.01 -16.76
CA ASP A 435 -2.42 -16.58 -17.87
C ASP A 435 -1.71 -17.76 -18.57
N ARG A 436 -1.57 -18.90 -17.89
CA ARG A 436 -0.94 -20.12 -18.43
C ARG A 436 -1.94 -21.12 -19.00
N GLU A 437 -3.23 -20.83 -18.88
CA GLU A 437 -4.28 -21.73 -19.33
C GLU A 437 -4.66 -21.48 -20.80
N PRO A 438 -5.26 -22.47 -21.46
CA PRO A 438 -5.92 -22.23 -22.73
C PRO A 438 -6.95 -21.11 -22.59
N SER A 439 -7.08 -20.26 -23.61
CA SER A 439 -8.05 -19.15 -23.63
C SER A 439 -9.53 -19.58 -23.69
N THR A 440 -9.81 -20.88 -23.52
CA THR A 440 -11.14 -21.47 -23.59
C THR A 440 -11.71 -21.66 -22.19
N PRO A 441 -12.93 -21.18 -21.89
CA PRO A 441 -13.56 -21.39 -20.59
C PRO A 441 -13.75 -22.87 -20.26
N THR A 442 -13.59 -23.24 -18.98
CA THR A 442 -13.90 -24.58 -18.50
C THR A 442 -15.41 -24.86 -18.50
N ASP A 443 -15.81 -26.13 -18.47
CA ASP A 443 -17.23 -26.51 -18.43
C ASP A 443 -17.97 -25.93 -17.22
N GLU A 444 -17.29 -25.81 -16.08
CA GLU A 444 -17.85 -25.20 -14.86
C GLU A 444 -18.17 -23.72 -15.06
N VAL A 445 -17.28 -22.96 -15.72
CA VAL A 445 -17.53 -21.55 -16.06
C VAL A 445 -18.69 -21.46 -17.05
N LEU A 446 -18.72 -22.32 -18.07
CA LEU A 446 -19.82 -22.36 -19.05
C LEU A 446 -21.16 -22.68 -18.38
N GLU A 447 -21.18 -23.60 -17.41
CA GLU A 447 -22.36 -23.94 -16.64
C GLU A 447 -22.86 -22.76 -15.81
N GLN A 448 -21.97 -22.08 -15.08
CA GLN A 448 -22.32 -20.90 -14.31
C GLN A 448 -22.77 -19.73 -15.18
N ARG A 449 -22.17 -19.55 -16.39
CA ARG A 449 -22.64 -18.57 -17.38
C ARG A 449 -24.07 -18.88 -17.84
N ARG A 450 -24.39 -20.15 -18.10
CA ARG A 450 -25.76 -20.58 -18.44
C ARG A 450 -26.73 -20.30 -17.29
N ALA A 451 -26.35 -20.64 -16.06
CA ALA A 451 -27.18 -20.39 -14.88
C ALA A 451 -27.42 -18.89 -14.65
N ARG A 452 -26.39 -18.05 -14.81
CA ARG A 452 -26.51 -16.59 -14.76
C ARG A 452 -27.47 -16.06 -15.82
N ARG A 453 -27.34 -16.53 -17.06
CA ARG A 453 -28.21 -16.12 -18.17
C ARG A 453 -29.68 -16.47 -17.93
N ALA A 454 -29.97 -17.62 -17.30
CA ALA A 454 -31.33 -18.03 -16.95
C ALA A 454 -31.91 -17.24 -15.77
N ALA A 455 -31.07 -16.76 -14.85
CA ALA A 455 -31.47 -15.94 -13.72
C ALA A 455 -31.66 -14.46 -14.07
N ASP A 456 -31.02 -13.99 -15.16
CA ASP A 456 -31.06 -12.59 -15.56
C ASP A 456 -32.31 -12.22 -16.36
N ARG A 457 -32.68 -10.94 -16.34
CA ARG A 457 -33.79 -10.44 -17.17
C ARG A 457 -33.26 -10.10 -18.57
N PRO A 458 -33.96 -10.51 -19.65
CA PRO A 458 -33.56 -10.14 -21.00
C PRO A 458 -33.56 -8.61 -21.15
N TRP A 459 -32.47 -8.10 -21.71
CA TRP A 459 -32.31 -6.70 -22.10
C TRP A 459 -33.41 -6.33 -23.09
N ARG A 460 -34.17 -5.25 -22.82
CA ARG A 460 -35.26 -4.83 -23.71
C ARG A 460 -34.72 -4.33 -25.05
N ASP A 461 -35.42 -4.68 -26.13
CA ASP A 461 -35.07 -4.32 -27.50
C ASP A 461 -34.94 -2.80 -27.72
N GLY A 462 -33.94 -2.44 -28.52
CA GLY A 462 -33.62 -1.09 -29.00
C GLY A 462 -32.53 -1.16 -30.07
N ALA A 463 -32.39 -0.14 -30.91
CA ALA A 463 -31.38 -0.10 -31.98
C ALA A 463 -30.33 1.00 -31.73
N GLY A 464 -29.07 0.73 -32.11
CA GLY A 464 -27.98 1.72 -32.10
C GLY A 464 -27.50 2.16 -30.71
N GLU A 465 -26.97 3.37 -30.62
CA GLU A 465 -26.33 3.96 -29.42
C GLU A 465 -27.26 4.02 -28.19
N GLU A 466 -28.56 4.16 -28.40
CA GLU A 466 -29.57 4.12 -27.33
C GLU A 466 -29.64 2.74 -26.65
N ARG A 467 -29.40 1.66 -27.40
CA ARG A 467 -29.28 0.29 -26.84
C ARG A 467 -28.07 0.22 -25.93
N THR A 468 -26.90 0.67 -26.39
CA THR A 468 -25.64 0.57 -25.64
C THR A 468 -25.70 1.39 -24.34
N TYR A 469 -26.27 2.60 -24.37
CA TYR A 469 -26.50 3.40 -23.16
C TYR A 469 -27.47 2.72 -22.17
N ARG A 470 -28.60 2.17 -22.66
CA ARG A 470 -29.56 1.46 -21.80
C ARG A 470 -28.93 0.23 -21.16
N ILE A 471 -28.09 -0.50 -21.91
CA ILE A 471 -27.35 -1.65 -21.40
C ILE A 471 -26.38 -1.19 -20.31
N ALA A 472 -25.57 -0.16 -20.57
CA ALA A 472 -24.64 0.38 -19.58
C ALA A 472 -25.33 0.88 -18.31
N SER A 473 -26.50 1.55 -18.43
CA SER A 473 -27.28 2.00 -17.27
C SER A 473 -27.82 0.83 -16.45
N ALA A 474 -28.47 -0.15 -17.10
CA ALA A 474 -29.00 -1.31 -16.38
C ALA A 474 -27.90 -2.18 -15.78
N LEU A 475 -26.73 -2.25 -16.42
CA LEU A 475 -25.53 -2.87 -15.86
C LEU A 475 -25.09 -2.12 -14.60
N ARG A 476 -24.83 -0.81 -14.70
CA ARG A 476 -24.40 0.06 -13.58
C ARG A 476 -25.33 -0.04 -12.38
N ASP A 477 -26.64 -0.02 -12.62
CA ASP A 477 -27.66 0.00 -11.58
C ASP A 477 -27.93 -1.42 -11.01
N GLY A 478 -27.23 -2.44 -11.50
CA GLY A 478 -27.31 -3.83 -11.01
C GLY A 478 -28.58 -4.56 -11.42
N TYR A 479 -29.32 -4.07 -12.42
CA TYR A 479 -30.56 -4.65 -12.93
C TYR A 479 -30.36 -5.68 -14.04
N GLY A 480 -29.14 -5.83 -14.54
CA GLY A 480 -28.74 -6.84 -15.52
C GLY A 480 -27.33 -7.33 -15.28
N CYS A 481 -26.94 -8.41 -15.97
CA CYS A 481 -25.57 -8.91 -15.98
C CYS A 481 -25.02 -9.02 -17.40
N TRP A 482 -23.75 -8.68 -17.56
CA TRP A 482 -23.01 -8.90 -18.78
C TRP A 482 -22.24 -10.22 -18.67
N ILE A 483 -22.25 -11.02 -19.74
CA ILE A 483 -21.62 -12.36 -19.79
C ILE A 483 -20.68 -12.41 -21.00
N PRO A 484 -19.39 -12.74 -20.83
CA PRO A 484 -18.43 -12.82 -21.93
C PRO A 484 -18.53 -14.15 -22.70
N ASP A 485 -19.56 -14.30 -23.52
CA ASP A 485 -19.78 -15.53 -24.31
C ASP A 485 -19.13 -15.51 -25.69
N SER A 486 -18.68 -14.34 -26.16
CA SER A 486 -18.18 -14.14 -27.51
C SER A 486 -17.21 -12.95 -27.59
N PRO A 487 -16.34 -12.90 -28.62
CA PRO A 487 -15.55 -11.71 -28.91
C PRO A 487 -16.41 -10.45 -29.15
N GLN A 488 -17.63 -10.63 -29.69
CA GLN A 488 -18.59 -9.53 -29.87
C GLN A 488 -19.05 -8.96 -28.52
N ALA A 489 -19.31 -9.80 -27.52
CA ALA A 489 -19.68 -9.35 -26.18
C ALA A 489 -18.57 -8.50 -25.53
N LEU A 490 -17.29 -8.84 -25.77
CA LEU A 490 -16.15 -8.04 -25.32
C LEU A 490 -16.06 -6.68 -26.04
N ALA A 491 -16.28 -6.65 -27.36
CA ALA A 491 -16.34 -5.40 -28.11
C ALA A 491 -17.48 -4.50 -27.62
N GLU A 492 -18.66 -5.06 -27.37
CA GLU A 492 -19.80 -4.32 -26.79
C GLU A 492 -19.44 -3.77 -25.38
N LEU A 493 -18.68 -4.51 -24.57
CA LEU A 493 -18.21 -4.02 -23.27
C LEU A 493 -17.15 -2.92 -23.39
N GLU A 494 -16.22 -3.04 -24.35
CA GLU A 494 -15.22 -2.00 -24.64
C GLU A 494 -15.91 -0.69 -25.05
N GLU A 495 -16.98 -0.75 -25.85
CA GLU A 495 -17.81 0.41 -26.19
C GLU A 495 -18.53 1.01 -24.97
N MET A 496 -18.97 0.18 -24.02
CA MET A 496 -19.64 0.62 -22.79
C MET A 496 -18.69 1.14 -21.70
N ALA A 497 -17.39 0.79 -21.76
CA ALA A 497 -16.43 1.06 -20.70
C ALA A 497 -16.38 2.53 -20.24
N PRO A 498 -16.47 3.56 -21.12
CA PRO A 498 -16.50 4.96 -20.71
C PRO A 498 -17.64 5.30 -19.75
N TRP A 499 -18.82 4.68 -19.91
CA TRP A 499 -19.97 4.90 -19.03
C TRP A 499 -19.89 4.13 -17.71
N LEU A 500 -19.08 3.07 -17.67
CA LEU A 500 -18.93 2.16 -16.52
C LEU A 500 -17.73 2.51 -15.63
N ARG A 501 -16.76 3.29 -16.13
CA ARG A 501 -15.48 3.57 -15.46
C ARG A 501 -15.59 4.12 -14.03
N TRP A 502 -16.67 4.80 -13.71
CA TRP A 502 -16.92 5.39 -12.38
C TRP A 502 -17.93 4.60 -11.54
N SER A 503 -18.38 3.46 -12.04
CA SER A 503 -19.39 2.64 -11.40
C SER A 503 -18.72 1.56 -10.57
N ALA A 504 -19.22 1.32 -9.36
CA ALA A 504 -18.88 0.12 -8.61
C ALA A 504 -19.47 -1.09 -9.32
N LEU A 505 -18.61 -2.02 -9.73
CA LEU A 505 -18.96 -3.25 -10.42
C LEU A 505 -18.58 -4.45 -9.54
N ARG A 506 -19.33 -5.53 -9.71
CA ARG A 506 -19.02 -6.86 -9.22
C ARG A 506 -18.68 -7.78 -10.39
N LEU A 507 -17.61 -8.55 -10.25
CA LEU A 507 -17.14 -9.50 -11.24
C LEU A 507 -17.10 -10.90 -10.61
N ASP A 508 -17.94 -11.80 -11.09
CA ASP A 508 -17.97 -13.20 -10.64
C ASP A 508 -16.92 -14.00 -11.42
N VAL A 509 -15.99 -14.65 -10.71
CA VAL A 509 -14.79 -15.25 -11.31
C VAL A 509 -14.43 -16.59 -10.68
N LEU A 510 -13.78 -17.43 -11.48
CA LEU A 510 -13.09 -18.64 -11.04
C LEU A 510 -11.62 -18.31 -10.72
N CYS A 511 -11.26 -18.35 -9.44
CA CYS A 511 -9.91 -18.09 -8.95
C CYS A 511 -9.11 -19.40 -8.80
N GLY A 512 -7.78 -19.29 -8.80
CA GLY A 512 -6.89 -20.43 -8.64
C GLY A 512 -5.92 -20.55 -9.81
N ARG A 513 -4.82 -21.27 -9.57
CA ARG A 513 -3.73 -21.42 -10.54
C ARG A 513 -4.02 -22.46 -11.62
N ASP A 514 -4.54 -23.62 -11.22
CA ASP A 514 -4.83 -24.78 -12.06
C ASP A 514 -6.16 -25.42 -11.64
N ALA A 515 -6.81 -26.17 -12.55
CA ALA A 515 -8.14 -26.79 -12.45
C ALA A 515 -8.46 -27.53 -11.13
N GLU A 516 -7.45 -28.03 -10.42
CA GLU A 516 -7.61 -28.83 -9.20
C GLU A 516 -7.70 -28.00 -7.91
N GLN A 517 -7.35 -26.70 -7.94
CA GLN A 517 -7.34 -25.82 -6.76
C GLN A 517 -8.15 -24.55 -7.02
N HIS A 518 -9.39 -24.73 -7.45
CA HIS A 518 -10.27 -23.62 -7.82
C HIS A 518 -11.18 -23.18 -6.67
N SER A 519 -11.37 -21.86 -6.57
CA SER A 519 -12.33 -21.25 -5.66
C SER A 519 -13.11 -20.17 -6.38
N TRP A 520 -14.39 -20.02 -6.02
CA TRP A 520 -15.28 -19.06 -6.64
C TRP A 520 -15.32 -17.77 -5.83
N ALA A 521 -15.11 -16.63 -6.49
CA ALA A 521 -15.16 -15.32 -5.85
C ALA A 521 -15.95 -14.29 -6.65
N THR A 522 -16.54 -13.34 -5.96
CA THR A 522 -17.05 -12.09 -6.52
C THR A 522 -16.06 -11.00 -6.13
N LEU A 523 -15.44 -10.36 -7.12
CA LEU A 523 -14.52 -9.22 -6.92
C LEU A 523 -15.28 -7.90 -7.09
N PHE A 524 -14.95 -6.88 -6.29
CA PHE A 524 -15.58 -5.56 -6.38
C PHE A 524 -14.57 -4.49 -6.79
N GLY A 525 -14.96 -3.63 -7.75
CA GLY A 525 -14.07 -2.59 -8.24
C GLY A 525 -14.66 -1.74 -9.35
N THR A 526 -13.82 -0.92 -9.99
CA THR A 526 -14.19 -0.13 -11.17
C THR A 526 -13.52 -0.71 -12.42
N LEU A 527 -14.19 -0.57 -13.57
CA LEU A 527 -13.62 -1.01 -14.85
C LEU A 527 -12.57 -0.01 -15.34
N GLU A 528 -11.33 -0.45 -15.54
CA GLU A 528 -10.25 0.40 -16.07
C GLU A 528 -10.06 0.20 -17.58
N ALA A 529 -10.06 -1.05 -18.05
CA ALA A 529 -9.90 -1.37 -19.46
C ALA A 529 -10.56 -2.72 -19.82
N VAL A 530 -10.83 -2.89 -21.11
CA VAL A 530 -11.33 -4.13 -21.73
C VAL A 530 -10.48 -4.39 -22.95
N ASP A 531 -10.07 -5.64 -23.14
CA ASP A 531 -9.38 -6.07 -24.36
C ASP A 531 -9.83 -7.49 -24.76
N SER A 532 -9.20 -8.04 -25.80
CA SER A 532 -9.51 -9.38 -26.29
C SER A 532 -9.12 -10.51 -25.33
N ALA A 533 -8.23 -10.25 -24.38
CA ALA A 533 -7.76 -11.23 -23.39
C ALA A 533 -8.62 -11.22 -22.12
N GLY A 534 -9.22 -10.08 -21.76
CA GLY A 534 -10.06 -9.99 -20.58
C GLY A 534 -10.43 -8.57 -20.15
N ILE A 535 -10.57 -8.42 -18.82
CA ILE A 535 -11.00 -7.18 -18.18
C ILE A 535 -9.93 -6.75 -17.18
N ALA A 536 -9.53 -5.48 -17.22
CA ALA A 536 -8.76 -4.84 -16.16
C ALA A 536 -9.72 -4.20 -15.14
N LEU A 537 -9.87 -4.85 -13.99
CA LEU A 537 -10.69 -4.37 -12.87
C LEU A 537 -9.78 -3.68 -11.85
N ASN A 538 -10.12 -2.48 -11.39
CA ASN A 538 -9.46 -1.79 -10.29
C ASN A 538 -10.19 -2.10 -8.97
N PRO A 539 -9.65 -2.95 -8.08
CA PRO A 539 -10.30 -3.34 -6.84
C PRO A 539 -10.59 -2.14 -5.94
N GLY A 540 -11.85 -2.00 -5.52
CA GLY A 540 -12.33 -0.84 -4.78
C GLY A 540 -12.08 0.53 -5.42
N GLY A 541 -11.72 0.59 -6.71
CA GLY A 541 -11.44 1.81 -7.47
C GLY A 541 -10.19 2.58 -7.07
N ARG A 542 -9.32 2.00 -6.23
CA ARG A 542 -8.12 2.68 -5.67
C ARG A 542 -6.83 1.86 -5.75
N HIS A 543 -6.90 0.58 -6.11
CA HIS A 543 -5.76 -0.32 -6.17
C HIS A 543 -5.18 -0.38 -7.59
N LEU A 544 -4.06 -1.08 -7.76
CA LEU A 544 -3.57 -1.42 -9.09
C LEU A 544 -4.58 -2.31 -9.82
N PRO A 545 -4.84 -2.08 -11.13
CA PRO A 545 -5.76 -2.91 -11.89
C PRO A 545 -5.31 -4.37 -11.96
N LEU A 546 -6.22 -5.29 -11.63
CA LEU A 546 -6.08 -6.72 -11.84
C LEU A 546 -6.64 -7.08 -13.21
N HIS A 547 -5.82 -7.74 -14.03
CA HIS A 547 -6.30 -8.31 -15.27
C HIS A 547 -6.93 -9.67 -14.98
N VAL A 548 -8.19 -9.83 -15.36
CA VAL A 548 -8.95 -11.07 -15.22
C VAL A 548 -9.21 -11.63 -16.62
N PRO A 549 -8.65 -12.80 -16.96
CA PRO A 549 -8.85 -13.42 -18.26
C PRO A 549 -10.31 -13.74 -18.53
N VAL A 550 -10.75 -13.52 -19.78
CA VAL A 550 -12.14 -13.70 -20.20
C VAL A 550 -12.66 -15.10 -19.89
N HIS A 551 -11.83 -16.14 -20.01
CA HIS A 551 -12.20 -17.53 -19.82
C HIS A 551 -12.49 -17.90 -18.34
N ARG A 552 -12.09 -17.05 -17.39
CA ARG A 552 -12.38 -17.20 -15.95
C ARG A 552 -13.60 -16.41 -15.48
N ILE A 553 -14.10 -15.49 -16.30
CA ILE A 553 -15.21 -14.61 -15.94
C ILE A 553 -16.55 -15.33 -16.15
N VAL A 554 -17.40 -15.32 -15.13
CA VAL A 554 -18.79 -15.78 -15.23
C VAL A 554 -19.69 -14.64 -15.68
N ALA A 555 -19.67 -13.53 -14.94
CA ALA A 555 -20.51 -12.37 -15.22
C ALA A 555 -19.94 -11.08 -14.60
N LEU A 556 -20.27 -9.95 -15.22
CA LEU A 556 -20.04 -8.60 -14.70
C LEU A 556 -21.40 -7.96 -14.40
N THR A 557 -21.55 -7.30 -13.26
CA THR A 557 -22.79 -6.57 -12.92
C THR A 557 -22.48 -5.33 -12.09
N GLY A 558 -23.39 -4.36 -12.02
CA GLY A 558 -23.27 -3.23 -11.09
C GLY A 558 -23.46 -3.61 -9.64
N ALA A 559 -22.80 -2.87 -8.75
CA ALA A 559 -22.87 -3.01 -7.30
C ALA A 559 -23.18 -1.64 -6.62
N PRO A 560 -24.33 -0.99 -6.93
CA PRO A 560 -24.60 0.39 -6.52
C PRO A 560 -24.73 0.62 -5.01
N HIS A 561 -24.90 -0.46 -4.23
CA HIS A 561 -24.99 -0.42 -2.77
C HIS A 561 -23.66 -0.72 -2.07
N TRP A 562 -22.60 -1.07 -2.82
CA TRP A 562 -21.31 -1.47 -2.26
C TRP A 562 -20.63 -0.35 -1.46
N GLU A 563 -20.69 0.91 -1.92
CA GLU A 563 -20.11 2.05 -1.19
C GLU A 563 -21.00 2.57 -0.04
N ARG A 564 -22.30 2.27 -0.02
CA ARG A 564 -23.26 2.97 0.85
C ARG A 564 -23.44 2.36 2.24
N SER A 565 -22.95 1.14 2.46
CA SER A 565 -23.31 0.34 3.63
C SER A 565 -22.18 0.14 4.66
N GLN A 566 -20.93 0.50 4.36
CA GLN A 566 -19.78 0.19 5.22
C GLN A 566 -18.76 1.35 5.26
N GLN A 567 -18.10 1.54 6.42
CA GLN A 567 -16.97 2.47 6.57
C GLN A 567 -15.78 2.05 5.70
N THR A 568 -15.57 0.73 5.51
CA THR A 568 -14.61 0.16 4.54
C THR A 568 -15.26 -1.04 3.84
N PRO A 569 -15.65 -0.93 2.55
CA PRO A 569 -16.33 -2.01 1.85
C PRO A 569 -15.37 -3.15 1.48
N ALA A 570 -15.81 -4.40 1.64
CA ALA A 570 -15.02 -5.58 1.28
C ALA A 570 -14.66 -5.60 -0.22
N LEU A 571 -13.40 -5.88 -0.55
CA LEU A 571 -12.92 -5.93 -1.94
C LEU A 571 -13.37 -7.18 -2.69
N TRP A 572 -13.78 -8.23 -1.97
CA TRP A 572 -14.27 -9.48 -2.52
C TRP A 572 -15.17 -10.23 -1.53
N GLN A 573 -15.89 -11.25 -2.02
CA GLN A 573 -16.60 -12.23 -1.21
C GLN A 573 -16.65 -13.59 -1.92
N PRO A 574 -16.92 -14.70 -1.23
CA PRO A 574 -17.16 -15.99 -1.88
C PRO A 574 -18.34 -15.89 -2.87
N TYR A 575 -18.16 -16.38 -4.09
CA TYR A 575 -19.24 -16.43 -5.08
C TYR A 575 -20.14 -17.64 -4.80
N GLN A 576 -21.43 -17.38 -4.59
CA GLN A 576 -22.43 -18.42 -4.41
C GLN A 576 -22.86 -18.96 -5.77
N LEU A 577 -22.52 -20.22 -6.05
CA LEU A 577 -22.88 -20.91 -7.28
C LEU A 577 -24.40 -20.90 -7.48
N LEU A 578 -24.82 -20.59 -8.70
CA LEU A 578 -26.21 -20.68 -9.09
C LEU A 578 -26.56 -22.12 -9.46
N PRO A 579 -27.78 -22.57 -9.15
CA PRO A 579 -28.26 -23.87 -9.60
C PRO A 579 -28.41 -23.85 -11.13
N THR A 580 -27.97 -24.94 -11.76
CA THR A 580 -28.05 -25.10 -13.20
C THR A 580 -29.52 -25.29 -13.62
N PRO A 581 -30.03 -24.48 -14.56
CA PRO A 581 -31.40 -24.65 -15.04
C PRO A 581 -31.54 -26.02 -15.72
N PRO A 582 -32.65 -26.75 -15.51
CA PRO A 582 -32.83 -28.06 -16.13
C PRO A 582 -32.78 -27.92 -17.67
N THR A 583 -31.95 -28.75 -18.30
CA THR A 583 -31.90 -28.89 -19.76
C THR A 583 -33.12 -29.67 -20.23
N GLY A 584 -34.29 -29.03 -20.23
CA GLY A 584 -35.54 -29.59 -20.76
C GLY A 584 -36.29 -28.55 -21.59
N PRO A 585 -36.89 -28.93 -22.73
CA PRO A 585 -37.75 -28.01 -23.46
C PRO A 585 -39.05 -27.83 -22.69
N GLY A 586 -39.19 -26.70 -21.97
CA GLY A 586 -40.51 -26.24 -21.50
C GLY A 586 -40.69 -25.89 -20.02
N SER A 587 -39.65 -25.71 -19.21
CA SER A 587 -39.84 -25.14 -17.87
C SER A 587 -39.70 -23.62 -17.90
N GLU A 588 -40.80 -22.89 -17.68
CA GLU A 588 -40.77 -21.45 -17.39
C GLU A 588 -39.78 -21.14 -16.27
N PRO A 589 -39.06 -20.00 -16.32
CA PRO A 589 -38.16 -19.60 -15.25
C PRO A 589 -38.98 -19.36 -13.97
N GLY A 590 -38.86 -20.29 -13.03
CA GLY A 590 -39.37 -20.11 -11.67
C GLY A 590 -38.76 -18.82 -11.10
N ARG A 591 -39.63 -17.87 -10.75
CA ARG A 591 -39.23 -16.61 -10.10
C ARG A 591 -38.48 -16.93 -8.81
N LEU A 592 -37.15 -16.95 -8.88
CA LEU A 592 -36.30 -16.90 -7.70
C LEU A 592 -36.50 -15.51 -7.06
N ARG A 593 -37.26 -15.50 -5.97
CA ARG A 593 -37.32 -14.36 -5.05
C ARG A 593 -35.94 -14.24 -4.41
N VAL A 594 -35.16 -13.25 -4.81
CA VAL A 594 -34.04 -12.77 -3.99
C VAL A 594 -34.67 -12.25 -2.70
N VAL A 595 -34.52 -13.01 -1.62
CA VAL A 595 -34.89 -12.58 -0.27
C VAL A 595 -33.86 -11.52 0.12
N PRO A 596 -34.27 -10.29 0.49
CA PRO A 596 -33.35 -9.32 1.08
C PRO A 596 -32.80 -9.93 2.37
N GLY A 597 -31.47 -10.04 2.47
CA GLY A 597 -30.81 -10.54 3.67
C GLY A 597 -31.33 -9.83 4.92
N SER A 598 -31.93 -10.59 5.80
CA SER A 598 -32.33 -10.17 7.14
C SER A 598 -31.10 -9.69 7.91
N ALA A 599 -31.17 -8.46 8.41
CA ALA A 599 -30.34 -8.00 9.50
C ALA A 599 -30.55 -8.94 10.70
N GLY A 600 -29.57 -9.82 10.93
CA GLY A 600 -29.51 -10.69 12.08
C GLY A 600 -28.74 -9.99 13.19
N ALA A 601 -29.44 -9.60 14.24
CA ALA A 601 -28.87 -9.19 15.51
C ALA A 601 -27.96 -10.28 16.10
N ARG A 602 -26.73 -9.91 16.44
CA ARG A 602 -26.10 -10.14 17.75
C ARG A 602 -24.82 -9.33 17.87
#